data_AF-A0A5R9G9H1-F1
#
_entry.id   AF-A0A5R9G9H1-F1
#
_cell.length_a   1.000
_cell.length_b   1.000
_cell.length_c   1.000
_cell.angle_alpha   90.00
_cell.angle_beta   90.00
_cell.angle_gamma   90.00
#
_symmetry.space_group_name_H-M   'P 1'
#
loop_
_entity.id
_entity.type
_entity.pdbx_description
1 polymer ?
#
loop_
_entity_poly.entity_id
_entity_poly.type
_entity_poly.pdbx_seq_one_letter_code
_entity_poly.pdbx_strand_id
1 'polypeptide(L)' 'MSPLDKMWASFVALGFMAVASLLITYARAKTKGAVRVVLSVVAFALLVLMVPFALLSMF' A
#
# COMPACT_ATOMS: atom_id res chain seq x y z
N MET A 1 0.07 -18.44 13.39
CA MET A 1 -1.19 -17.84 12.88
C MET A 1 -2.06 -18.95 12.34
N SER A 2 -3.34 -18.93 12.67
CA SER A 2 -4.29 -19.84 12.03
C SER A 2 -4.34 -19.56 10.52
N PRO A 3 -4.78 -20.52 9.68
CA PRO A 3 -4.99 -20.29 8.26
C PRO A 3 -5.87 -19.06 7.96
N LEU A 4 -6.82 -18.78 8.85
CA LEU A 4 -7.69 -17.61 8.79
C LEU A 4 -6.90 -16.30 8.98
N ASP A 5 -5.98 -16.25 9.94
CA ASP A 5 -5.16 -15.05 10.20
C ASP A 5 -4.24 -14.71 9.00
N LYS A 6 -3.69 -15.74 8.34
CA LYS A 6 -2.86 -15.57 7.13
C LYS A 6 -3.66 -15.00 5.95
N MET A 7 -4.93 -15.41 5.81
CA MET A 7 -5.86 -14.83 4.84
C MET A 7 -6.13 -13.35 5.14
N TRP A 8 -6.44 -13.01 6.39
CA TRP A 8 -6.70 -11.63 6.79
C TRP A 8 -5.48 -10.73 6.54
N ALA A 9 -4.27 -11.17 6.86
CA ALA A 9 -3.05 -10.43 6.56
C ALA A 9 -2.90 -10.12 5.05
N SER A 10 -3.19 -11.11 4.19
CA SER A 10 -3.14 -10.94 2.74
C SER A 10 -4.23 -9.99 2.23
N PHE A 11 -5.43 -10.04 2.80
CA PHE A 11 -6.53 -9.15 2.46
C PHE A 11 -6.22 -7.69 2.82
N VAL A 12 -5.62 -7.47 3.99
CA VAL A 12 -5.15 -6.16 4.44
C VAL A 12 -4.06 -5.62 3.50
N ALA A 13 -3.10 -6.45 3.12
CA ALA A 13 -2.07 -6.07 2.14
C ALA A 13 -2.67 -5.67 0.78
N LEU A 14 -3.68 -6.39 0.30
CA LEU A 14 -4.45 -6.03 -0.89
C LEU A 14 -5.14 -4.67 -0.77
N GLY A 15 -5.74 -4.38 0.38
CA GLY A 15 -6.33 -3.06 0.67
C GLY A 15 -5.30 -1.94 0.58
N PHE A 16 -4.11 -2.13 1.18
CA PHE A 16 -3.01 -1.17 1.08
C PHE A 16 -2.54 -0.94 -0.36
N MET A 17 -2.46 -2.00 -1.18
CA MET A 17 -2.13 -1.86 -2.61
C MET A 17 -3.17 -1.05 -3.37
N ALA A 18 -4.46 -1.28 -3.12
CA ALA A 18 -5.54 -0.54 -3.76
C ALA A 18 -5.47 0.95 -3.42
N VAL A 19 -5.26 1.30 -2.14
CA VAL A 19 -5.11 2.69 -1.69
C VAL A 19 -3.87 3.33 -2.30
N ALA A 20 -2.72 2.65 -2.27
CA ALA A 20 -1.49 3.17 -2.85
C ALA A 20 -1.62 3.42 -4.37
N SER A 21 -2.25 2.50 -5.09
CA SER A 21 -2.58 2.62 -6.52
C SER A 21 -3.42 3.87 -6.80
N LEU A 22 -4.51 4.06 -6.05
CA LEU A 22 -5.38 5.23 -6.19
C LEU A 22 -4.64 6.54 -5.88
N LEU A 23 -3.85 6.55 -4.80
CA LEU A 23 -3.10 7.74 -4.37
C LEU A 23 -2.07 8.17 -5.42
N ILE A 24 -1.29 7.21 -5.95
CA ILE A 24 -0.32 7.48 -7.02
C ILE A 24 -1.00 7.91 -8.32
N THR A 25 -2.14 7.30 -8.64
CA THR A 25 -2.90 7.64 -9.85
C THR A 25 -3.45 9.05 -9.74
N TYR A 26 -4.03 9.42 -8.60
CA TYR A 26 -4.49 10.77 -8.32
C TYR A 26 -3.35 11.79 -8.35
N ALA A 27 -2.23 11.48 -7.70
CA ALA A 27 -1.04 12.34 -7.68
C ALA A 27 -0.51 12.62 -9.09
N ARG A 28 -0.53 11.62 -9.98
CA ARG A 28 -0.08 11.81 -11.37
C ARG A 28 -1.11 12.53 -12.24
N ALA A 29 -2.40 12.31 -12.01
CA ALA A 29 -3.45 12.83 -12.88
C ALA A 29 -3.88 14.26 -12.55
N LYS A 30 -3.85 14.65 -11.27
CA LYS A 30 -4.47 15.90 -10.80
C LYS A 30 -3.54 16.85 -10.06
N THR A 31 -2.34 16.43 -9.63
CA THR A 31 -1.44 17.30 -8.86
C THR A 31 -0.15 17.65 -9.62
N LYS A 32 0.47 18.77 -9.25
CA LYS A 32 1.68 19.32 -9.88
C LYS A 32 2.69 19.75 -8.80
N GLY A 33 3.95 19.88 -9.20
CA GLY A 33 5.02 20.37 -8.33
C GLY A 33 5.23 19.52 -7.08
N ALA A 34 5.46 20.17 -5.94
CA ALA A 34 5.77 19.52 -4.67
C ALA A 34 4.67 18.57 -4.17
N VAL A 35 3.39 18.90 -4.39
CA VAL A 35 2.25 18.06 -3.95
C VAL A 35 2.28 16.69 -4.62
N ARG A 36 2.65 16.63 -5.90
CA ARG A 36 2.82 15.35 -6.62
C ARG A 36 3.93 14.52 -6.01
N VAL A 37 5.04 15.14 -5.64
CA VAL A 37 6.19 14.46 -5.03
C VAL A 37 5.79 13.89 -3.68
N VAL A 38 5.19 14.70 -2.80
CA VAL A 38 4.76 14.25 -1.46
C VAL A 38 3.77 13.09 -1.56
N LEU A 39 2.73 13.21 -2.39
CA LEU A 39 1.75 12.12 -2.54
C LEU A 39 2.37 10.85 -3.12
N SER A 40 3.33 10.97 -4.03
CA SER A 40 4.04 9.80 -4.58
C SER A 40 4.93 9.14 -3.53
N VAL A 41 5.60 9.91 -2.68
CA VAL A 41 6.40 9.42 -1.56
C VAL A 41 5.52 8.70 -0.54
N VAL A 42 4.37 9.28 -0.18
CA VAL A 42 3.41 8.63 0.73
C VAL A 42 2.88 7.32 0.14
N ALA A 43 2.55 7.30 -1.15
CA ALA A 43 2.13 6.07 -1.83
C ALA A 43 3.24 5.01 -1.80
N PHE A 44 4.50 5.39 -2.02
CA PHE A 44 5.63 4.49 -1.91
C PHE A 44 5.83 3.96 -0.48
N ALA A 45 5.68 4.81 0.54
CA ALA A 45 5.75 4.40 1.93
C ALA A 45 4.65 3.38 2.29
N LEU A 46 3.44 3.56 1.77
CA LEU A 46 2.35 2.58 1.89
C LEU A 46 2.73 1.22 1.26
N LEU A 47 3.46 1.22 0.14
CA LEU A 47 3.96 -0.02 -0.45
C LEU A 47 5.01 -0.70 0.43
N VAL A 48 5.84 0.05 1.14
CA VAL A 48 6.83 -0.53 2.08
C VAL A 48 6.13 -1.09 3.32
N LEU A 49 5.10 -0.41 3.82
CA LEU A 49 4.34 -0.83 5.00
C LEU A 49 3.59 -2.16 4.81
N MET A 50 3.29 -2.57 3.57
CA MET A 50 2.67 -3.89 3.32
C MET A 50 3.67 -5.05 3.31
N VAL A 51 4.98 -4.80 3.18
CA VAL A 51 6.02 -5.85 3.19
C VAL A 51 5.98 -6.68 4.49
N PRO A 52 5.88 -6.08 5.69
CA PRO A 52 5.67 -6.83 6.93
C PRO A 52 4.41 -7.71 6.92
N PHE A 53 3.30 -7.24 6.37
CA PHE A 53 2.06 -8.03 6.30
C PHE A 53 2.20 -9.24 5.37
N ALA A 54 2.92 -9.08 4.25
CA ALA A 54 3.26 -10.17 3.35
C ALA A 54 4.22 -11.16 4.00
N LEU A 55 5.25 -10.67 4.73
CA LEU A 55 6.18 -11.54 5.44
C LEU A 55 5.48 -12.32 6.56
N LEU A 56 4.61 -11.65 7.34
CA LEU A 56 3.80 -12.30 8.36
C LEU A 56 2.91 -13.38 7.75
N SER A 57 2.27 -13.15 6.60
CA SER A 57 1.43 -14.20 6.00
C SER A 57 2.20 -15.44 5.53
N MET A 58 3.51 -15.29 5.23
CA MET A 58 4.36 -16.39 4.74
C MET A 58 4.81 -17.36 5.83
N PHE A 59 4.98 -16.90 7.08
CA PHE A 59 5.44 -17.73 8.21
C PHE A 59 4.25 -18.26 9.04
#